data_AF-A0A8K0QX50-F1
#
_entry.id   AF-A0A8K0QX50-F1
#
_cell.length_a   1.000
_cell.length_b   1.000
_cell.length_c   1.000
_cell.angle_alpha   90.00
_cell.angle_beta   90.00
_cell.angle_gamma   90.00
#
_symmetry.space_group_name_H-M   'P 1'
#
loop_
_entity.id
_entity.type
_entity.pdbx_description
1 polymer ?
#
loop_
_entity_poly.entity_id
_entity_poly.type
_entity_poly.pdbx_seq_one_letter_code
_entity_poly.pdbx_strand_id
1 'polypeptide(L)'
;MPVTVRPASHPAREVWTKPATTAQTLFEASCPHASRQSRRIVQSSFTDINSANICPSSNGLVMSVYEAYSQHHHLILRPEDIWLCILTQLSFHINAHAEHLRPLFVSHEGQKQLTVTDVGNIRTVDLGKLAVRLTHEMDKHLVDPTLHDWIMPSFTTTTNTDTITAAIIMMGSMQKYFGYLMGLICGIPSVTLLGEKADWIDLRRRIDKLPYFGDEPAHFAHLLSPILYYFIRTFDDANDAKVVDFWSKIADKQSNGSGPTYLSGWITAFCFWSSEGEVLYRENGGDGVLIDDTCYHRVDTKDIPNAYVSVPVTIDDNGVEISTRMVAGLVGMRVSSSGEKLDVSKGHMGWVRLPFQEPKWNDVEVVMGEETGLDSLQPVVGWWMYEVQDWVKE
;
A
#
# COMPACT_ATOMS: atom_id res chain seq x y z
N MET A 1 -10.29 9.84 22.24
CA MET A 1 -10.11 8.38 22.29
C MET A 1 -10.29 7.82 20.89
N PRO A 2 -9.56 6.76 20.51
CA PRO A 2 -9.72 6.08 19.22
C PRO A 2 -11.14 5.56 18.97
N VAL A 3 -11.46 5.30 17.69
CA VAL A 3 -12.71 4.67 17.26
C VAL A 3 -12.47 3.64 16.16
N THR A 4 -13.26 2.57 16.14
CA THR A 4 -13.14 1.46 15.17
C THR A 4 -14.47 1.24 14.45
N VAL A 5 -14.42 1.14 13.12
CA VAL A 5 -15.52 0.77 12.21
C VAL A 5 -15.23 -0.60 11.60
N ARG A 6 -16.26 -1.41 11.31
CA ARG A 6 -16.14 -2.70 10.60
C ARG A 6 -16.90 -2.64 9.27
N PRO A 7 -16.26 -2.27 8.15
CA PRO A 7 -16.93 -2.16 6.85
C PRO A 7 -17.15 -3.52 6.18
N ALA A 8 -16.49 -4.59 6.64
CA ALA A 8 -16.76 -5.98 6.24
C ALA A 8 -17.14 -6.84 7.45
N SER A 9 -17.88 -7.92 7.20
CA SER A 9 -18.41 -8.83 8.23
C SER A 9 -17.54 -10.06 8.52
N HIS A 10 -16.43 -10.24 7.80
CA HIS A 10 -15.48 -11.34 8.01
C HIS A 10 -14.35 -10.93 8.98
N PRO A 11 -13.64 -11.89 9.61
CA PRO A 11 -12.47 -11.61 10.45
C PRO A 11 -11.27 -11.14 9.61
N ALA A 12 -10.17 -10.81 10.30
CA ALA A 12 -8.88 -10.61 9.67
C ALA A 12 -8.10 -11.92 9.47
N ARG A 13 -7.15 -11.87 8.53
CA ARG A 13 -6.22 -12.94 8.18
C ARG A 13 -4.79 -12.58 8.55
N GLU A 14 -3.95 -13.60 8.67
CA GLU A 14 -2.53 -13.45 8.99
C GLU A 14 -1.75 -12.69 7.90
N VAL A 15 -0.94 -11.72 8.31
CA VAL A 15 -0.09 -10.89 7.44
C VAL A 15 1.21 -11.63 7.10
N TRP A 16 1.25 -12.31 5.96
CA TRP A 16 2.39 -13.10 5.49
C TRP A 16 3.50 -12.25 4.82
N THR A 17 4.12 -11.37 5.59
CA THR A 17 5.18 -10.46 5.12
C THR A 17 6.54 -10.74 5.76
N LYS A 18 7.59 -10.05 5.30
CA LYS A 18 8.92 -10.04 5.93
C LYS A 18 9.26 -8.61 6.38
N PRO A 19 9.23 -8.31 7.69
CA PRO A 19 9.72 -7.05 8.21
C PRO A 19 11.20 -6.82 7.85
N ALA A 20 11.58 -5.55 7.69
CA ALA A 20 12.96 -5.16 7.52
C ALA A 20 13.72 -5.27 8.84
N THR A 21 14.87 -5.95 8.81
CA THR A 21 15.71 -6.22 9.99
C THR A 21 16.71 -5.10 10.33
N THR A 22 16.89 -4.13 9.43
CA THR A 22 17.75 -2.96 9.64
C THR A 22 17.15 -1.72 8.98
N ALA A 23 17.54 -0.53 9.46
CA ALA A 23 17.23 0.73 8.78
C ALA A 23 17.73 0.75 7.32
N GLN A 24 18.81 0.02 7.03
CA GLN A 24 19.37 -0.14 5.68
C GLN A 24 18.45 -0.98 4.77
N THR A 25 17.99 -2.15 5.23
CA THR A 25 17.10 -3.00 4.41
C THR A 25 15.72 -2.39 4.24
N LEU A 26 15.24 -1.60 5.20
CA LEU A 26 14.03 -0.79 5.04
C LEU A 26 14.22 0.30 3.98
N PHE A 27 15.35 1.01 4.00
CA PHE A 27 15.66 2.08 3.04
C PHE A 27 15.83 1.55 1.60
N GLU A 28 16.53 0.44 1.45
CA GLU A 28 16.83 -0.20 0.15
C GLU A 28 15.56 -0.59 -0.60
N ALA A 29 14.57 -1.14 0.11
CA ALA A 29 13.32 -1.58 -0.48
C ALA A 29 12.26 -0.47 -0.58
N SER A 30 12.21 0.49 0.36
CA SER A 30 11.21 1.57 0.35
C SER A 30 11.60 2.73 -0.56
N CYS A 31 12.90 3.04 -0.64
CA CYS A 31 13.43 4.19 -1.38
C CYS A 31 14.53 3.77 -2.38
N PRO A 32 14.29 2.79 -3.29
CA PRO A 32 15.33 2.14 -4.09
C PRO A 32 16.07 3.06 -5.07
N HIS A 33 15.53 4.23 -5.43
CA HIS A 33 16.29 5.23 -6.19
C HIS A 33 17.31 5.96 -5.29
N ALA A 34 16.84 6.51 -4.17
CA ALA A 34 17.68 7.17 -3.18
C ALA A 34 18.76 6.22 -2.61
N SER A 35 18.41 4.97 -2.31
CA SER A 35 19.36 3.99 -1.80
C SER A 35 20.37 3.49 -2.85
N ARG A 36 20.16 3.74 -4.15
CA ARG A 36 21.19 3.52 -5.19
C ARG A 36 22.16 4.70 -5.31
N GLN A 37 21.69 5.93 -5.05
CA GLN A 37 22.53 7.11 -4.92
C GLN A 37 23.31 7.14 -3.58
N SER A 38 22.86 6.40 -2.58
CA SER A 38 23.49 6.31 -1.26
C SER A 38 24.82 5.55 -1.31
N ARG A 39 25.90 6.22 -0.91
CA ARG A 39 27.17 5.59 -0.51
C ARG A 39 26.99 4.86 0.83
N ARG A 40 26.29 5.51 1.77
CA ARG A 40 25.92 4.99 3.09
C ARG A 40 24.78 5.80 3.70
N ILE A 41 24.01 5.18 4.59
CA ILE A 41 23.17 5.94 5.54
C ILE A 41 24.10 6.70 6.50
N VAL A 42 23.71 7.94 6.79
CA VAL A 42 24.30 8.84 7.77
C VAL A 42 23.51 8.69 9.07
N GLN A 43 22.19 8.91 9.02
CA GLN A 43 21.27 8.78 10.16
C GLN A 43 19.87 8.35 9.68
N SER A 44 19.00 7.85 10.59
CA SER A 44 17.59 7.57 10.29
C SER A 44 16.70 7.62 11.54
N SER A 45 15.38 7.64 11.34
CA SER A 45 14.38 7.46 12.41
C SER A 45 14.26 6.02 12.94
N PHE A 46 14.95 5.04 12.35
CA PHE A 46 14.72 3.61 12.56
C PHE A 46 15.79 2.96 13.46
N THR A 47 15.95 3.49 14.66
CA THR A 47 17.00 3.08 15.63
C THR A 47 16.77 1.70 16.24
N ASP A 48 15.52 1.29 16.45
CA ASP A 48 15.15 -0.10 16.75
C ASP A 48 14.01 -0.52 15.83
N ILE A 49 14.36 -1.28 14.79
CA ILE A 49 13.41 -1.79 13.79
C ILE A 49 13.01 -3.25 14.06
N ASN A 50 13.83 -4.00 14.81
CA ASN A 50 13.63 -5.43 15.06
C ASN A 50 12.44 -5.69 15.99
N SER A 51 12.12 -4.75 16.90
CA SER A 51 10.90 -4.78 17.71
C SER A 51 9.66 -4.21 16.98
N ALA A 52 9.86 -3.48 15.87
CA ALA A 52 8.85 -2.59 15.30
C ALA A 52 8.00 -3.21 14.17
N ASN A 53 8.36 -4.40 13.67
CA ASN A 53 7.65 -5.14 12.61
C ASN A 53 7.30 -4.30 11.37
N ILE A 54 8.25 -3.50 10.87
CA ILE A 54 8.02 -2.59 9.74
C ILE A 54 8.40 -3.28 8.43
N CYS A 55 7.42 -3.45 7.54
CA CYS A 55 7.64 -3.85 6.16
C CYS A 55 7.94 -2.62 5.27
N PRO A 56 8.84 -2.73 4.29
CA PRO A 56 9.16 -1.63 3.38
C PRO A 56 8.01 -1.31 2.42
N SER A 57 7.85 -0.03 2.08
CA SER A 57 6.93 0.43 1.04
C SER A 57 7.33 1.81 0.53
N SER A 58 7.25 2.03 -0.78
CA SER A 58 7.44 3.36 -1.39
C SER A 58 6.26 4.31 -1.15
N ASN A 59 5.07 3.78 -0.86
CA ASN A 59 3.89 4.55 -0.49
C ASN A 59 3.17 3.86 0.68
N GLY A 60 3.61 4.17 1.91
CA GLY A 60 3.13 3.51 3.12
C GLY A 60 1.61 3.61 3.35
N LEU A 61 0.96 4.72 2.95
CA LEU A 61 -0.49 4.88 3.13
C LEU A 61 -1.27 4.01 2.14
N VAL A 62 -1.04 4.21 0.84
CA VAL A 62 -1.82 3.56 -0.22
C VAL A 62 -1.59 2.06 -0.23
N MET A 63 -0.36 1.60 0.04
CA MET A 63 -0.08 0.16 0.13
C MET A 63 -0.68 -0.48 1.39
N SER A 64 -0.69 0.19 2.55
CA SER A 64 -1.34 -0.36 3.76
C SER A 64 -2.84 -0.58 3.51
N VAL A 65 -3.48 0.38 2.84
CA VAL A 65 -4.89 0.32 2.46
C VAL A 65 -5.15 -0.77 1.43
N TYR A 66 -4.32 -0.85 0.37
CA TYR A 66 -4.46 -1.84 -0.68
C TYR A 66 -4.24 -3.27 -0.19
N GLU A 67 -3.26 -3.52 0.68
CA GLU A 67 -3.03 -4.83 1.29
C GLU A 67 -4.12 -5.19 2.29
N ALA A 68 -4.53 -4.25 3.16
CA ALA A 68 -5.64 -4.46 4.09
C ALA A 68 -6.95 -4.85 3.38
N TYR A 69 -7.25 -4.19 2.25
CA TYR A 69 -8.42 -4.49 1.41
C TYR A 69 -8.28 -5.80 0.63
N SER A 70 -7.10 -6.08 0.07
CA SER A 70 -6.88 -7.23 -0.83
C SER A 70 -6.56 -8.55 -0.13
N GLN A 71 -6.18 -8.53 1.15
CA GLN A 71 -5.79 -9.70 1.94
C GLN A 71 -6.54 -9.81 3.28
N HIS A 72 -7.50 -8.92 3.54
CA HIS A 72 -8.34 -8.89 4.73
C HIS A 72 -7.54 -8.71 6.03
N HIS A 73 -6.80 -7.61 6.13
CA HIS A 73 -6.10 -7.21 7.35
C HIS A 73 -6.78 -5.99 7.97
N HIS A 74 -6.79 -5.87 9.30
CA HIS A 74 -7.24 -4.66 9.97
C HIS A 74 -6.37 -3.46 9.56
N LEU A 75 -6.95 -2.27 9.46
CA LEU A 75 -6.24 -1.04 9.11
C LEU A 75 -6.23 -0.08 10.30
N ILE A 76 -5.08 0.52 10.60
CA ILE A 76 -4.91 1.50 11.67
C ILE A 76 -4.39 2.81 11.06
N LEU A 77 -5.04 3.94 11.34
CA LEU A 77 -4.69 5.26 10.79
C LEU A 77 -4.57 6.31 11.90
N ARG A 78 -3.55 7.17 11.83
CA ARG A 78 -3.42 8.36 12.67
C ARG A 78 -3.64 9.66 11.87
N PRO A 79 -3.96 10.79 12.53
CA PRO A 79 -4.00 12.10 11.87
C PRO A 79 -2.71 12.44 11.11
N GLU A 80 -1.53 12.09 11.65
CA GLU A 80 -0.24 12.36 11.01
C GLU A 80 -0.02 11.54 9.74
N ASP A 81 -0.52 10.30 9.70
CA ASP A 81 -0.34 9.40 8.55
C ASP A 81 -1.07 9.96 7.32
N ILE A 82 -2.25 10.54 7.54
CA ILE A 82 -3.05 11.23 6.52
C ILE A 82 -2.47 12.62 6.19
N TRP A 83 -2.15 13.43 7.21
CA TRP A 83 -1.67 14.80 7.02
C TRP A 83 -0.32 14.87 6.31
N LEU A 84 0.61 13.96 6.62
CA LEU A 84 1.91 13.91 5.95
C LEU A 84 1.79 13.39 4.52
N CYS A 85 0.80 12.54 4.21
CA CYS A 85 0.52 12.16 2.83
C CYS A 85 0.01 13.35 2.00
N ILE A 86 -0.91 14.15 2.55
CA ILE A 86 -1.40 15.40 1.95
C ILE A 86 -0.26 16.39 1.71
N LEU A 87 0.66 16.54 2.68
CA LEU A 87 1.83 17.41 2.52
C LEU A 87 2.84 16.89 1.48
N THR A 88 3.06 15.57 1.37
CA THR A 88 3.90 15.00 0.32
C THR A 88 3.30 15.25 -1.07
N GLN A 89 2.00 14.99 -1.25
CA GLN A 89 1.30 15.27 -2.51
C GLN A 89 1.38 16.77 -2.88
N LEU A 90 1.07 17.67 -1.95
CA LEU A 90 1.21 19.12 -2.15
C LEU A 90 2.67 19.54 -2.46
N SER A 91 3.66 18.82 -1.93
CA SER A 91 5.08 19.14 -2.22
C SER A 91 5.46 18.89 -3.68
N PHE A 92 4.86 17.92 -4.37
CA PHE A 92 5.10 17.69 -5.79
C PHE A 92 4.59 18.89 -6.61
N HIS A 93 3.37 19.36 -6.33
CA HIS A 93 2.84 20.61 -6.88
C HIS A 93 3.74 21.82 -6.60
N ILE A 94 4.13 22.04 -5.33
CA ILE A 94 4.98 23.18 -4.95
C ILE A 94 6.34 23.15 -5.66
N ASN A 95 6.94 21.97 -5.84
CA ASN A 95 8.22 21.83 -6.54
C ASN A 95 8.08 22.05 -8.06
N ALA A 96 7.02 21.54 -8.69
CA ALA A 96 6.75 21.75 -10.11
C ALA A 96 6.45 23.23 -10.44
N HIS A 97 5.74 23.93 -9.55
CA HIS A 97 5.33 25.33 -9.72
C HIS A 97 6.16 26.33 -8.90
N ALA A 98 7.39 25.97 -8.51
CA ALA A 98 8.20 26.68 -7.52
C ALA A 98 8.39 28.19 -7.80
N GLU A 99 8.67 28.58 -9.05
CA GLU A 99 8.86 30.00 -9.40
C GLU A 99 7.54 30.80 -9.41
N HIS A 100 6.43 30.19 -9.81
CA HIS A 100 5.11 30.82 -9.77
C HIS A 100 4.65 31.04 -8.31
N LEU A 101 4.95 30.09 -7.43
CA LEU A 101 4.57 30.13 -6.02
C LEU A 101 5.60 30.84 -5.12
N ARG A 102 6.81 31.16 -5.62
CA ARG A 102 7.89 31.84 -4.87
C ARG A 102 7.41 33.02 -4.00
N PRO A 103 6.56 33.95 -4.50
CA PRO A 103 6.11 35.10 -3.70
C PRO A 103 5.28 34.74 -2.46
N LEU A 104 4.72 33.54 -2.38
CA LEU A 104 3.95 33.04 -1.23
C LEU A 104 4.84 32.47 -0.11
N PHE A 105 6.11 32.17 -0.42
CA PHE A 105 7.02 31.45 0.48
C PHE A 105 8.27 32.23 0.87
N VAL A 106 8.90 32.96 -0.06
CA VAL A 106 10.20 33.63 0.19
C VAL A 106 10.30 35.00 -0.47
N SER A 107 10.90 35.96 0.25
CA SER A 107 11.20 37.30 -0.24
C SER A 107 12.59 37.41 -0.91
N HIS A 108 13.11 36.31 -1.49
CA HIS A 108 14.44 36.28 -2.10
C HIS A 108 14.50 35.37 -3.33
N GLU A 109 15.40 35.71 -4.23
CA GLU A 109 15.86 34.88 -5.35
C GLU A 109 16.98 33.94 -4.85
N GLY A 110 17.11 32.74 -5.43
CA GLY A 110 18.12 31.75 -5.01
C GLY A 110 17.74 30.88 -3.79
N GLN A 111 18.75 30.45 -3.02
CA GLN A 111 18.70 29.51 -1.88
C GLN A 111 19.73 29.90 -0.77
N LYS A 112 19.66 29.28 0.43
CA LYS A 112 20.54 29.57 1.59
C LYS A 112 20.67 28.36 2.57
N GLN A 113 21.82 28.18 3.24
CA GLN A 113 22.16 26.99 4.07
C GLN A 113 22.35 27.22 5.59
N LEU A 114 22.27 26.14 6.40
CA LEU A 114 22.54 25.97 7.86
C LEU A 114 22.86 24.47 8.16
N THR A 115 23.62 24.12 9.24
CA THR A 115 24.38 22.81 9.32
C THR A 115 24.54 22.16 10.73
N VAL A 116 24.49 20.80 10.85
CA VAL A 116 24.85 19.90 12.01
C VAL A 116 25.17 18.42 11.51
N THR A 117 25.73 17.47 12.31
CA THR A 117 26.61 16.32 11.85
C THR A 117 26.43 14.91 12.54
N ASP A 118 26.91 13.77 11.93
CA ASP A 118 27.38 12.38 12.43
C ASP A 118 26.80 11.03 11.79
N VAL A 119 27.35 9.78 11.99
CA VAL A 119 27.56 8.68 10.94
C VAL A 119 27.30 7.10 11.21
N GLY A 120 26.71 6.27 10.27
CA GLY A 120 26.96 4.75 10.09
C GLY A 120 25.92 3.72 9.42
N ASN A 121 26.32 2.55 8.79
CA ASN A 121 25.42 1.43 8.20
C ASN A 121 26.03 0.01 7.78
N ILE A 122 25.24 -1.08 7.40
CA ILE A 122 25.66 -2.41 6.74
C ILE A 122 24.51 -3.37 6.11
N ARG A 123 24.79 -4.59 5.52
CA ARG A 123 24.01 -5.47 4.52
C ARG A 123 24.16 -7.07 4.62
N THR A 124 23.64 -8.11 3.85
CA THR A 124 22.42 -8.56 3.02
C THR A 124 22.55 -10.05 2.41
N VAL A 125 21.49 -10.92 2.21
CA VAL A 125 21.41 -12.26 1.45
C VAL A 125 19.96 -12.58 0.84
N ASP A 126 19.69 -13.74 0.16
CA ASP A 126 18.71 -14.06 -0.96
C ASP A 126 17.41 -14.97 -0.71
N LEU A 127 16.59 -15.27 -1.75
CA LEU A 127 15.20 -15.87 -1.76
C LEU A 127 14.88 -16.87 -2.92
N GLY A 128 13.98 -17.87 -2.70
CA GLY A 128 13.27 -18.56 -3.82
C GLY A 128 12.58 -19.91 -3.54
N LYS A 129 11.27 -19.93 -3.16
CA LYS A 129 10.58 -21.20 -2.78
C LYS A 129 9.05 -21.33 -3.02
N LEU A 130 8.43 -20.48 -3.84
CA LEU A 130 6.94 -20.34 -3.87
C LEU A 130 6.15 -21.17 -4.91
N ALA A 131 6.78 -21.73 -5.95
CA ALA A 131 6.06 -22.22 -7.14
C ALA A 131 5.28 -23.56 -7.01
N VAL A 132 5.46 -24.32 -5.94
CA VAL A 132 5.03 -25.75 -5.88
C VAL A 132 3.54 -25.96 -5.60
N ARG A 133 2.85 -25.00 -4.96
CA ARG A 133 1.53 -25.25 -4.33
C ARG A 133 0.31 -25.19 -5.25
N LEU A 134 0.45 -24.76 -6.51
CA LEU A 134 -0.67 -24.49 -7.42
C LEU A 134 -1.25 -25.71 -8.14
N THR A 135 -0.60 -26.88 -8.07
CA THR A 135 -0.88 -28.00 -8.98
C THR A 135 -2.08 -28.87 -8.56
N HIS A 136 -2.23 -29.12 -7.26
CA HIS A 136 -3.16 -30.09 -6.66
C HIS A 136 -4.67 -29.76 -6.75
N GLU A 137 -5.05 -28.64 -7.36
CA GLU A 137 -6.44 -28.18 -7.42
C GLU A 137 -7.12 -28.42 -8.77
N MET A 138 -6.39 -28.83 -9.81
CA MET A 138 -6.94 -29.04 -11.17
C MET A 138 -7.71 -30.37 -11.32
N ASP A 139 -7.35 -31.38 -10.53
CA ASP A 139 -7.78 -32.78 -10.66
C ASP A 139 -9.31 -32.96 -10.60
N LYS A 140 -9.96 -32.07 -9.85
CA LYS A 140 -11.38 -32.14 -9.45
C LYS A 140 -12.37 -31.89 -10.60
N HIS A 141 -11.86 -31.57 -11.79
CA HIS A 141 -12.65 -31.17 -12.96
C HIS A 141 -12.34 -31.97 -14.24
N LEU A 142 -11.52 -33.02 -14.15
CA LEU A 142 -11.20 -33.88 -15.29
C LEU A 142 -12.26 -35.00 -15.45
N VAL A 143 -12.67 -35.26 -16.69
CA VAL A 143 -13.69 -36.30 -17.01
C VAL A 143 -13.12 -37.72 -16.81
N ASP A 144 -11.81 -37.87 -17.01
CA ASP A 144 -11.04 -39.04 -16.59
C ASP A 144 -10.24 -38.68 -15.33
N PRO A 145 -10.53 -39.29 -14.16
CA PRO A 145 -9.83 -38.97 -12.91
C PRO A 145 -8.38 -39.49 -12.87
N THR A 146 -7.95 -40.31 -13.84
CA THR A 146 -6.55 -40.80 -13.93
C THR A 146 -5.65 -39.85 -14.73
N LEU A 147 -6.22 -38.82 -15.36
CA LEU A 147 -5.51 -37.96 -16.31
C LEU A 147 -4.46 -37.05 -15.65
N HIS A 148 -4.64 -36.63 -14.39
CA HIS A 148 -3.61 -35.89 -13.64
C HIS A 148 -2.37 -36.76 -13.41
N ASP A 149 -2.56 -37.95 -12.84
CA ASP A 149 -1.49 -38.89 -12.49
C ASP A 149 -0.75 -39.44 -13.72
N TRP A 150 -1.36 -39.34 -14.91
CA TRP A 150 -0.72 -39.65 -16.19
C TRP A 150 0.12 -38.49 -16.76
N ILE A 151 -0.24 -37.24 -16.48
CA ILE A 151 0.49 -36.04 -16.95
C ILE A 151 1.63 -35.66 -15.99
N MET A 152 1.43 -35.84 -14.68
CA MET A 152 2.38 -35.44 -13.66
C MET A 152 3.48 -36.50 -13.47
N PRO A 153 4.78 -36.15 -13.60
CA PRO A 153 5.85 -37.12 -13.51
C PRO A 153 6.02 -37.66 -12.09
N SER A 154 5.99 -38.99 -11.95
CA SER A 154 6.25 -39.71 -10.69
C SER A 154 7.44 -40.67 -10.80
N PHE A 155 8.35 -40.43 -11.75
CA PHE A 155 9.54 -41.26 -11.97
C PHE A 155 10.56 -41.11 -10.83
N THR A 156 11.39 -42.12 -10.61
CA THR A 156 12.44 -42.14 -9.55
C THR A 156 13.51 -41.06 -9.69
N THR A 157 13.57 -40.37 -10.83
CA THR A 157 14.49 -39.25 -11.12
C THR A 157 13.80 -37.88 -11.13
N THR A 158 12.49 -37.80 -10.83
CA THR A 158 11.73 -36.54 -10.92
C THR A 158 12.19 -35.54 -9.87
N THR A 159 12.58 -34.34 -10.29
CA THR A 159 12.89 -33.23 -9.38
C THR A 159 11.68 -32.31 -9.21
N ASN A 160 11.70 -31.52 -8.15
CA ASN A 160 10.67 -30.50 -7.88
C ASN A 160 10.50 -29.50 -9.04
N THR A 161 11.55 -29.23 -9.82
CA THR A 161 11.48 -28.37 -11.01
C THR A 161 10.71 -29.03 -12.14
N ASP A 162 10.85 -30.35 -12.33
CA ASP A 162 10.12 -31.11 -13.34
C ASP A 162 8.63 -31.18 -12.99
N THR A 163 8.29 -31.36 -11.71
CA THR A 163 6.91 -31.31 -11.20
C THR A 163 6.25 -29.95 -11.47
N ILE A 164 6.94 -28.84 -11.19
CA ILE A 164 6.44 -27.48 -11.51
C ILE A 164 6.24 -27.33 -13.02
N THR A 165 7.22 -27.77 -13.82
CA THR A 165 7.19 -27.62 -15.28
C THR A 165 6.04 -28.42 -15.92
N ALA A 166 5.82 -29.66 -15.47
CA ALA A 166 4.73 -30.50 -15.94
C ALA A 166 3.34 -29.89 -15.65
N ALA A 167 3.13 -29.32 -14.46
CA ALA A 167 1.87 -28.65 -14.14
C ALA A 167 1.63 -27.39 -14.99
N ILE A 168 2.66 -26.59 -15.26
CA ILE A 168 2.54 -25.43 -16.17
C ILE A 168 2.22 -25.89 -17.60
N ILE A 169 2.79 -27.01 -18.06
CA ILE A 169 2.45 -27.63 -19.35
C ILE A 169 1.00 -28.15 -19.34
N MET A 170 0.52 -28.73 -18.25
CA MET A 170 -0.87 -29.18 -18.09
C MET A 170 -1.87 -28.02 -18.19
N MET A 171 -1.60 -26.92 -17.49
CA MET A 171 -2.36 -25.66 -17.60
C MET A 171 -2.37 -25.14 -19.04
N GLY A 172 -1.19 -25.00 -19.67
CA GLY A 172 -1.06 -24.52 -21.05
C GLY A 172 -1.73 -25.43 -22.10
N SER A 173 -1.83 -26.73 -21.83
CA SER A 173 -2.49 -27.70 -22.70
C SER A 173 -4.02 -27.63 -22.63
N MET A 174 -4.58 -27.19 -21.49
CA MET A 174 -6.03 -27.15 -21.25
C MET A 174 -6.66 -25.75 -21.43
N GLN A 175 -5.87 -24.72 -21.70
CA GLN A 175 -6.28 -23.31 -21.82
C GLN A 175 -7.39 -22.97 -22.84
N LYS A 176 -7.76 -23.91 -23.74
CA LYS A 176 -8.90 -23.75 -24.67
C LYS A 176 -10.24 -24.22 -24.10
N TYR A 177 -10.24 -24.90 -22.96
CA TYR A 177 -11.42 -25.51 -22.34
C TYR A 177 -11.77 -24.92 -20.97
N PHE A 178 -10.81 -24.24 -20.33
CA PHE A 178 -10.99 -23.58 -19.03
C PHE A 178 -10.49 -22.14 -19.09
N GLY A 179 -11.33 -21.19 -18.67
CA GLY A 179 -10.95 -19.79 -18.48
C GLY A 179 -10.43 -19.55 -17.06
N TYR A 180 -9.21 -19.05 -16.94
CA TYR A 180 -8.57 -18.80 -15.63
C TYR A 180 -8.93 -17.41 -15.10
N LEU A 181 -9.96 -17.33 -14.26
CA LEU A 181 -10.37 -16.09 -13.58
C LEU A 181 -10.25 -16.25 -12.07
N MET A 182 -9.30 -15.55 -11.45
CA MET A 182 -9.22 -15.43 -9.99
C MET A 182 -10.18 -14.34 -9.51
N GLY A 183 -11.37 -14.76 -9.04
CA GLY A 183 -12.26 -13.91 -8.26
C GLY A 183 -11.75 -13.81 -6.82
N LEU A 184 -11.25 -12.64 -6.44
CA LEU A 184 -11.03 -12.28 -5.03
C LEU A 184 -12.27 -11.55 -4.52
N ILE A 185 -12.81 -12.00 -3.38
CA ILE A 185 -13.55 -11.09 -2.50
C ILE A 185 -12.49 -10.18 -1.86
N CYS A 186 -12.78 -8.89 -1.76
CA CYS A 186 -11.90 -7.90 -1.13
C CYS A 186 -12.71 -7.09 -0.11
N GLY A 187 -12.07 -6.64 0.97
CA GLY A 187 -12.75 -5.92 2.05
C GLY A 187 -11.89 -5.82 3.31
N ILE A 188 -11.92 -4.67 3.98
CA ILE A 188 -11.19 -4.44 5.22
C ILE A 188 -12.04 -4.92 6.42
N PRO A 189 -11.57 -5.85 7.28
CA PRO A 189 -12.31 -6.34 8.45
C PRO A 189 -12.63 -5.24 9.48
N SER A 190 -11.69 -4.33 9.74
CA SER A 190 -11.95 -3.10 10.51
C SER A 190 -10.97 -1.99 10.16
N VAL A 191 -11.39 -0.74 10.33
CA VAL A 191 -10.51 0.43 10.33
C VAL A 191 -10.58 1.09 11.71
N THR A 192 -9.41 1.35 12.30
CA THR A 192 -9.28 2.05 13.58
C THR A 192 -8.62 3.42 13.38
N LEU A 193 -9.36 4.48 13.69
CA LEU A 193 -8.85 5.84 13.74
C LEU A 193 -8.28 6.12 15.13
N LEU A 194 -6.99 6.41 15.20
CA LEU A 194 -6.29 6.82 16.42
C LEU A 194 -6.43 8.33 16.67
N GLY A 195 -5.95 8.78 17.83
CA GLY A 195 -6.08 10.17 18.29
C GLY A 195 -7.45 10.49 18.89
N GLU A 196 -7.89 11.73 18.74
CA GLU A 196 -9.19 12.23 19.15
C GLU A 196 -9.92 12.90 17.99
N LYS A 197 -11.25 12.99 18.07
CA LYS A 197 -12.09 13.67 17.07
C LYS A 197 -11.61 15.12 16.79
N ALA A 198 -11.06 15.79 17.80
CA ALA A 198 -10.50 17.13 17.69
C ALA A 198 -9.32 17.20 16.69
N ASP A 199 -8.45 16.19 16.65
CA ASP A 199 -7.30 16.14 15.74
C ASP A 199 -7.77 16.03 14.28
N TRP A 200 -8.79 15.21 14.04
CA TRP A 200 -9.40 15.03 12.72
C TRP A 200 -10.18 16.26 12.25
N ILE A 201 -10.82 16.99 13.17
CA ILE A 201 -11.43 18.30 12.91
C ILE A 201 -10.36 19.34 12.55
N ASP A 202 -9.22 19.37 13.25
CA ASP A 202 -8.12 20.27 12.90
C ASP A 202 -7.46 19.90 11.56
N LEU A 203 -7.34 18.61 11.24
CA LEU A 203 -6.90 18.14 9.93
C LEU A 203 -7.84 18.63 8.82
N ARG A 204 -9.17 18.49 8.99
CA ARG A 204 -10.15 19.05 8.04
C ARG A 204 -10.02 20.57 7.92
N ARG A 205 -9.73 21.30 9.00
CA ARG A 205 -9.49 22.75 8.97
C ARG A 205 -8.19 23.13 8.24
N ARG A 206 -7.16 22.27 8.26
CA ARG A 206 -5.87 22.53 7.59
C ARG A 206 -5.98 22.47 6.07
N ILE A 207 -6.84 21.62 5.51
CA ILE A 207 -7.00 21.53 4.04
C ILE A 207 -7.65 22.78 3.42
N ASP A 208 -8.32 23.62 4.22
CA ASP A 208 -8.86 24.91 3.77
C ASP A 208 -7.75 25.91 3.35
N LYS A 209 -6.47 25.61 3.63
CA LYS A 209 -5.33 26.36 3.10
C LYS A 209 -4.90 25.93 1.69
N LEU A 210 -5.30 24.74 1.21
CA LEU A 210 -4.86 24.24 -0.09
C LEU A 210 -5.24 25.16 -1.28
N PRO A 211 -6.46 25.73 -1.38
CA PRO A 211 -6.84 26.59 -2.51
C PRO A 211 -5.96 27.85 -2.72
N TYR A 212 -5.20 28.27 -1.70
CA TYR A 212 -4.27 29.40 -1.80
C TYR A 212 -3.02 29.08 -2.65
N PHE A 213 -2.84 27.83 -3.09
CA PHE A 213 -1.72 27.39 -3.94
C PHE A 213 -2.12 27.13 -5.41
N GLY A 214 -3.37 27.46 -5.78
CA GLY A 214 -3.89 27.37 -7.16
C GLY A 214 -5.08 26.42 -7.31
N ASP A 215 -5.63 26.36 -8.53
CA ASP A 215 -6.85 25.61 -8.86
C ASP A 215 -6.69 24.08 -8.68
N GLU A 216 -5.51 23.53 -8.97
CA GLU A 216 -5.21 22.11 -8.74
C GLU A 216 -5.21 21.75 -7.24
N PRO A 217 -4.49 22.45 -6.34
CA PRO A 217 -4.67 22.32 -4.90
C PRO A 217 -6.09 22.58 -4.40
N ALA A 218 -6.87 23.46 -5.04
CA ALA A 218 -8.29 23.64 -4.72
C ALA A 218 -9.13 22.39 -5.05
N HIS A 219 -8.85 21.75 -6.20
CA HIS A 219 -9.47 20.47 -6.58
C HIS A 219 -9.04 19.34 -5.61
N PHE A 220 -7.75 19.26 -5.25
CA PHE A 220 -7.30 18.29 -4.23
C PHE A 220 -8.01 18.48 -2.89
N ALA A 221 -8.24 19.73 -2.45
CA ALA A 221 -9.05 20.04 -1.26
C ALA A 221 -10.52 19.60 -1.39
N HIS A 222 -11.10 19.68 -2.60
CA HIS A 222 -12.44 19.18 -2.88
C HIS A 222 -12.50 17.65 -2.71
N LEU A 223 -11.57 16.89 -3.30
CA LEU A 223 -11.51 15.43 -3.17
C LEU A 223 -11.27 14.95 -1.72
N LEU A 224 -10.46 15.69 -0.95
CA LEU A 224 -10.21 15.40 0.47
C LEU A 224 -11.40 15.74 1.39
N SER A 225 -12.33 16.58 0.94
CA SER A 225 -13.40 17.11 1.81
C SER A 225 -14.41 16.04 2.28
N PRO A 226 -14.96 15.16 1.42
CA PRO A 226 -15.82 14.06 1.86
C PRO A 226 -15.07 13.04 2.73
N ILE A 227 -13.83 12.69 2.34
CA ILE A 227 -12.97 11.76 3.10
C ILE A 227 -12.87 12.20 4.55
N LEU A 228 -12.40 13.43 4.77
CA LEU A 228 -12.19 13.96 6.12
C LEU A 228 -13.52 14.21 6.88
N TYR A 229 -14.63 14.48 6.18
CA TYR A 229 -15.96 14.50 6.79
C TYR A 229 -16.37 13.13 7.34
N TYR A 230 -16.21 12.05 6.57
CA TYR A 230 -16.54 10.71 7.03
C TYR A 230 -15.61 10.20 8.13
N PHE A 231 -14.32 10.55 8.11
CA PHE A 231 -13.41 10.28 9.23
C PHE A 231 -13.91 10.93 10.53
N ILE A 232 -14.31 12.21 10.49
CA ILE A 232 -14.88 12.91 11.66
C ILE A 232 -16.20 12.27 12.11
N ARG A 233 -17.09 11.93 11.16
CA ARG A 233 -18.40 11.30 11.44
C ARG A 233 -18.27 9.88 12.01
N THR A 234 -17.16 9.18 11.75
CA THR A 234 -16.87 7.86 12.34
C THR A 234 -16.76 7.95 13.88
N PHE A 235 -16.40 9.12 14.44
CA PHE A 235 -16.42 9.37 15.89
C PHE A 235 -17.81 9.73 16.45
N ASP A 236 -18.80 10.02 15.60
CA ASP A 236 -20.19 10.26 16.02
C ASP A 236 -21.00 8.96 16.04
N ASP A 237 -20.92 8.17 14.96
CA ASP A 237 -21.43 6.80 14.92
C ASP A 237 -20.65 5.97 13.89
N ALA A 238 -19.85 5.01 14.38
CA ALA A 238 -19.09 4.07 13.56
C ALA A 238 -19.95 2.96 12.92
N ASN A 239 -21.23 2.83 13.30
CA ASN A 239 -22.18 1.85 12.77
C ASN A 239 -23.21 2.48 11.82
N ASP A 240 -23.17 3.81 11.62
CA ASP A 240 -24.00 4.51 10.64
C ASP A 240 -23.79 3.91 9.25
N ALA A 241 -24.88 3.49 8.59
CA ALA A 241 -24.80 2.77 7.33
C ALA A 241 -24.05 3.54 6.22
N LYS A 242 -24.03 4.88 6.24
CA LYS A 242 -23.22 5.67 5.30
C LYS A 242 -21.74 5.71 5.69
N VAL A 243 -21.40 5.64 6.98
CA VAL A 243 -20.01 5.51 7.44
C VAL A 243 -19.47 4.13 7.04
N VAL A 244 -20.25 3.06 7.25
CA VAL A 244 -19.91 1.70 6.81
C VAL A 244 -19.73 1.64 5.29
N ASP A 245 -20.67 2.20 4.51
CA ASP A 245 -20.60 2.28 3.04
C ASP A 245 -19.38 3.11 2.56
N PHE A 246 -19.08 4.26 3.17
CA PHE A 246 -17.87 5.04 2.88
C PHE A 246 -16.59 4.22 3.10
N TRP A 247 -16.50 3.50 4.22
CA TRP A 247 -15.31 2.71 4.54
C TRP A 247 -15.18 1.44 3.69
N SER A 248 -16.28 0.88 3.17
CA SER A 248 -16.23 -0.19 2.16
C SER A 248 -15.68 0.29 0.81
N LYS A 249 -15.89 1.57 0.47
CA LYS A 249 -15.45 2.24 -0.78
C LYS A 249 -14.03 2.80 -0.72
N ILE A 250 -13.25 2.43 0.30
CA ILE A 250 -11.87 2.87 0.48
C ILE A 250 -10.95 2.49 -0.69
N ALA A 251 -11.08 1.26 -1.16
CA ALA A 251 -10.38 0.72 -2.32
C ALA A 251 -11.31 -0.19 -3.12
N ASP A 252 -11.07 -0.32 -4.42
CA ASP A 252 -11.68 -1.34 -5.29
C ASP A 252 -10.70 -1.72 -6.43
N LYS A 253 -10.78 -2.97 -6.90
CA LYS A 253 -9.86 -3.60 -7.87
C LYS A 253 -10.64 -4.41 -8.91
N GLN A 254 -11.12 -3.73 -9.95
CA GLN A 254 -11.99 -4.34 -10.96
C GLN A 254 -11.22 -5.18 -11.98
N SER A 255 -11.44 -6.50 -11.98
CA SER A 255 -10.67 -7.49 -12.75
C SER A 255 -11.34 -7.95 -14.05
N ASN A 256 -11.03 -7.27 -15.16
CA ASN A 256 -11.57 -7.60 -16.50
C ASN A 256 -10.73 -8.63 -17.28
N GLY A 257 -10.19 -9.65 -16.60
CA GLY A 257 -9.49 -10.78 -17.24
C GLY A 257 -8.03 -10.92 -16.81
N SER A 258 -7.10 -10.97 -17.78
CA SER A 258 -5.66 -11.20 -17.57
C SER A 258 -4.94 -9.99 -16.95
N GLY A 259 -5.27 -9.71 -15.68
CA GLY A 259 -4.69 -8.66 -14.87
C GLY A 259 -5.40 -7.31 -15.00
N PRO A 260 -5.99 -6.77 -13.92
CA PRO A 260 -6.20 -5.35 -13.77
C PRO A 260 -4.95 -4.70 -13.15
N THR A 261 -4.43 -3.67 -13.81
CA THR A 261 -3.32 -2.86 -13.28
C THR A 261 -3.82 -1.62 -12.54
N TYR A 262 -5.09 -1.54 -12.12
CA TYR A 262 -5.70 -0.30 -11.62
C TYR A 262 -6.24 -0.42 -10.19
N LEU A 263 -5.97 0.63 -9.40
CA LEU A 263 -6.59 0.93 -8.12
C LEU A 263 -7.72 1.94 -8.31
N SER A 264 -8.81 1.75 -7.57
CA SER A 264 -9.96 2.66 -7.47
C SER A 264 -10.45 2.72 -6.01
N GLY A 265 -11.54 3.43 -5.72
CA GLY A 265 -11.94 3.79 -4.35
C GLY A 265 -11.30 5.10 -3.88
N TRP A 266 -11.81 5.69 -2.79
CA TRP A 266 -11.43 7.06 -2.41
C TRP A 266 -9.95 7.23 -2.03
N ILE A 267 -9.22 6.14 -1.76
CA ILE A 267 -7.77 6.17 -1.54
C ILE A 267 -6.98 6.81 -2.70
N THR A 268 -7.51 6.77 -3.93
CA THR A 268 -6.85 7.37 -5.10
C THR A 268 -6.73 8.89 -5.02
N ALA A 269 -7.51 9.57 -4.17
CA ALA A 269 -7.31 10.99 -3.88
C ALA A 269 -5.89 11.31 -3.39
N PHE A 270 -5.25 10.38 -2.67
CA PHE A 270 -3.86 10.52 -2.19
C PHE A 270 -2.80 10.27 -3.28
N CYS A 271 -3.25 10.07 -4.53
CA CYS A 271 -2.46 9.94 -5.75
C CYS A 271 -3.01 10.94 -6.80
N PHE A 272 -3.08 12.22 -6.44
CA PHE A 272 -3.58 13.31 -7.30
C PHE A 272 -2.48 13.85 -8.24
N TRP A 273 -1.23 13.96 -7.77
CA TRP A 273 -0.06 14.28 -8.61
C TRP A 273 0.96 13.13 -8.64
N SER A 274 1.69 13.00 -9.75
CA SER A 274 2.92 12.21 -9.85
C SER A 274 4.06 12.79 -9.00
N SER A 275 5.19 12.09 -8.91
CA SER A 275 6.41 12.59 -8.25
C SER A 275 7.02 13.84 -8.91
N GLU A 276 6.65 14.11 -10.17
CA GLU A 276 7.08 15.23 -11.01
C GLU A 276 6.10 16.40 -10.93
N GLY A 277 4.93 16.22 -10.29
CA GLY A 277 3.86 17.20 -10.19
C GLY A 277 2.83 17.15 -11.32
N GLU A 278 2.78 16.09 -12.15
CA GLU A 278 1.75 15.95 -13.18
C GLU A 278 0.42 15.45 -12.58
N VAL A 279 -0.71 16.08 -12.94
CA VAL A 279 -2.04 15.68 -12.45
C VAL A 279 -2.46 14.31 -13.00
N LEU A 280 -2.68 13.36 -12.10
CA LEU A 280 -3.18 12.01 -12.38
C LEU A 280 -4.71 11.94 -12.41
N TYR A 281 -5.41 12.93 -11.85
CA TYR A 281 -6.86 13.01 -11.83
C TYR A 281 -7.47 13.14 -13.25
N ARG A 282 -8.57 12.43 -13.50
CA ARG A 282 -9.30 12.46 -14.79
C ARG A 282 -10.82 12.42 -14.57
N GLU A 283 -11.45 13.59 -14.65
CA GLU A 283 -12.89 13.82 -14.43
C GLU A 283 -13.78 12.89 -15.27
N ASN A 284 -13.51 12.81 -16.57
CA ASN A 284 -14.27 12.01 -17.53
C ASN A 284 -13.77 10.55 -17.64
N GLY A 285 -13.23 10.00 -16.55
CA GLY A 285 -12.72 8.62 -16.51
C GLY A 285 -13.80 7.54 -16.66
N GLY A 286 -15.09 7.87 -16.44
CA GLY A 286 -16.26 6.99 -16.63
C GLY A 286 -16.42 5.85 -15.61
N ASP A 287 -15.36 5.53 -14.89
CA ASP A 287 -15.16 4.23 -14.22
C ASP A 287 -14.72 4.40 -12.74
N GLY A 288 -14.82 5.61 -12.20
CA GLY A 288 -14.43 5.97 -10.84
C GLY A 288 -15.44 5.57 -9.75
N VAL A 289 -15.12 5.87 -8.49
CA VAL A 289 -16.05 5.71 -7.35
C VAL A 289 -16.67 7.05 -7.00
N LEU A 290 -17.98 7.08 -6.74
CA LEU A 290 -18.74 8.29 -6.38
C LEU A 290 -19.13 8.25 -4.90
N ILE A 291 -18.86 9.33 -4.16
CA ILE A 291 -19.26 9.51 -2.75
C ILE A 291 -19.70 10.95 -2.55
N ASP A 292 -20.94 11.16 -2.11
CA ASP A 292 -21.57 12.47 -1.89
C ASP A 292 -21.23 13.47 -3.02
N ASP A 293 -21.58 13.05 -4.25
CA ASP A 293 -21.35 13.72 -5.54
C ASP A 293 -19.89 13.98 -5.96
N THR A 294 -18.91 13.63 -5.12
CA THR A 294 -17.47 13.68 -5.47
C THR A 294 -17.02 12.40 -6.16
N CYS A 295 -16.44 12.52 -7.37
CA CYS A 295 -15.94 11.40 -8.17
C CYS A 295 -14.42 11.21 -8.01
N TYR A 296 -14.01 10.01 -7.59
CA TYR A 296 -12.62 9.61 -7.37
C TYR A 296 -12.08 8.83 -8.58
N HIS A 297 -10.93 9.26 -9.11
CA HIS A 297 -10.32 8.68 -10.31
C HIS A 297 -9.74 7.28 -10.07
N ARG A 298 -9.42 6.57 -11.16
CA ARG A 298 -8.56 5.37 -11.11
C ARG A 298 -7.09 5.77 -11.28
N VAL A 299 -6.21 5.00 -10.66
CA VAL A 299 -4.75 5.14 -10.77
C VAL A 299 -4.17 3.78 -11.14
N ASP A 300 -3.28 3.71 -12.12
CA ASP A 300 -2.56 2.46 -12.39
C ASP A 300 -1.61 2.18 -11.22
N THR A 301 -1.56 0.93 -10.77
CA THR A 301 -0.66 0.45 -9.71
C THR A 301 0.82 0.75 -9.95
N LYS A 302 1.24 0.92 -11.22
CA LYS A 302 2.60 1.38 -11.59
C LYS A 302 2.80 2.90 -11.48
N ASP A 303 1.69 3.66 -11.56
CA ASP A 303 1.64 5.13 -11.57
C ASP A 303 1.34 5.69 -10.16
N ILE A 304 1.26 4.83 -9.13
CA ILE A 304 1.16 5.23 -7.71
C ILE A 304 2.48 5.94 -7.31
N PRO A 305 2.45 7.24 -6.97
CA PRO A 305 3.64 7.98 -6.62
C PRO A 305 4.23 7.52 -5.28
N ASN A 306 5.52 7.75 -5.07
CA ASN A 306 6.14 7.62 -3.75
C ASN A 306 5.50 8.58 -2.73
N ALA A 307 5.25 8.13 -1.50
CA ALA A 307 4.77 8.97 -0.42
C ALA A 307 5.91 9.61 0.41
N TYR A 308 7.07 9.83 -0.21
CA TYR A 308 8.23 10.49 0.39
C TYR A 308 8.81 11.58 -0.52
N VAL A 309 9.44 12.57 0.10
CA VAL A 309 10.20 13.65 -0.56
C VAL A 309 11.70 13.41 -0.38
N SER A 310 12.55 14.07 -1.18
CA SER A 310 14.00 14.05 -0.99
C SER A 310 14.64 15.42 -1.22
N VAL A 311 15.44 15.88 -0.25
CA VAL A 311 16.11 17.19 -0.27
C VAL A 311 17.64 17.03 -0.19
N PRO A 312 18.43 17.81 -0.92
CA PRO A 312 19.89 17.85 -0.76
C PRO A 312 20.28 18.60 0.52
N VAL A 313 21.33 18.13 1.20
CA VAL A 313 21.89 18.73 2.41
C VAL A 313 23.41 18.62 2.34
N THR A 314 24.13 19.74 2.36
CA THR A 314 25.58 19.72 2.63
C THR A 314 25.79 19.61 4.13
N ILE A 315 26.61 18.65 4.57
CA ILE A 315 27.10 18.59 5.94
C ILE A 315 28.53 19.13 5.92
N ASP A 316 28.83 20.11 6.77
CA ASP A 316 30.20 20.49 7.11
C ASP A 316 30.64 19.63 8.31
N ASP A 317 31.51 18.67 8.06
CA ASP A 317 32.19 17.91 9.10
C ASP A 317 33.60 18.46 9.31
N ASN A 318 33.70 19.44 10.21
CA ASN A 318 34.97 20.04 10.66
C ASN A 318 35.85 20.61 9.53
N GLY A 319 35.24 21.18 8.49
CA GLY A 319 35.88 21.73 7.29
C GLY A 319 35.86 20.78 6.08
N VAL A 320 35.23 19.61 6.19
CA VAL A 320 34.99 18.67 5.08
C VAL A 320 33.52 18.75 4.68
N GLU A 321 33.23 19.32 3.52
CA GLU A 321 31.88 19.31 2.95
C GLU A 321 31.53 17.91 2.41
N ILE A 322 30.51 17.28 3.01
CA ILE A 322 29.96 16.00 2.58
C ILE A 322 28.62 16.27 1.88
N SER A 323 28.52 15.86 0.61
CA SER A 323 27.26 15.89 -0.14
C SER A 323 26.31 14.81 0.36
N THR A 324 25.21 15.18 1.01
CA THR A 324 24.18 14.26 1.50
C THR A 324 22.79 14.59 0.97
N ARG A 325 21.85 13.68 1.17
CA ARG A 325 20.42 13.92 0.94
C ARG A 325 19.61 13.37 2.10
N MET A 326 18.57 14.08 2.49
CA MET A 326 17.49 13.54 3.31
C MET A 326 16.38 12.97 2.43
N VAL A 327 15.69 11.97 2.97
CA VAL A 327 14.42 11.40 2.49
C VAL A 327 13.48 11.30 3.67
N ALA A 328 12.23 11.75 3.52
CA ALA A 328 11.22 11.68 4.58
C ALA A 328 9.81 11.47 3.99
N GLY A 329 8.98 10.66 4.66
CA GLY A 329 7.60 10.41 4.24
C GLY A 329 7.00 9.14 4.84
N LEU A 330 5.97 8.60 4.16
CA LEU A 330 5.37 7.30 4.50
C LEU A 330 6.10 6.18 3.74
N VAL A 331 6.99 5.51 4.45
CA VAL A 331 8.09 4.68 3.90
C VAL A 331 8.05 3.24 4.40
N GLY A 332 6.86 2.77 4.79
CA GLY A 332 6.67 1.42 5.28
C GLY A 332 5.28 1.18 5.85
N MET A 333 5.07 -0.04 6.33
CA MET A 333 3.82 -0.54 6.89
C MET A 333 4.18 -1.36 8.13
N ARG A 334 3.75 -0.93 9.32
CA ARG A 334 3.92 -1.67 10.57
C ARG A 334 2.87 -2.76 10.62
N VAL A 335 3.31 -3.94 11.02
CA VAL A 335 2.45 -5.10 11.26
C VAL A 335 2.32 -5.34 12.76
N SER A 336 1.09 -5.43 13.27
CA SER A 336 0.79 -5.77 14.65
C SER A 336 -0.31 -6.84 14.75
N SER A 337 -0.52 -7.38 15.94
CA SER A 337 -1.71 -8.18 16.27
C SER A 337 -2.75 -7.29 16.93
N SER A 338 -4.02 -7.46 16.56
CA SER A 338 -5.18 -6.87 17.24
C SER A 338 -5.51 -7.58 18.56
N GLY A 339 -5.08 -8.84 18.70
CA GLY A 339 -5.54 -9.76 19.74
C GLY A 339 -6.84 -10.51 19.39
N GLU A 340 -7.43 -10.27 18.22
CA GLU A 340 -8.54 -11.07 17.69
C GLU A 340 -8.04 -12.41 17.11
N LYS A 341 -8.96 -13.36 16.96
CA LYS A 341 -8.68 -14.66 16.33
C LYS A 341 -8.72 -14.52 14.81
N LEU A 342 -7.83 -15.24 14.14
CA LEU A 342 -7.68 -15.17 12.69
C LEU A 342 -8.68 -16.06 11.95
N ASP A 343 -9.09 -15.65 10.74
CA ASP A 343 -9.65 -16.55 9.73
C ASP A 343 -8.53 -17.41 9.11
N VAL A 344 -8.65 -18.74 9.22
CA VAL A 344 -7.73 -19.72 8.62
C VAL A 344 -8.39 -20.53 7.49
N SER A 345 -9.54 -20.07 6.98
CA SER A 345 -10.22 -20.71 5.83
C SER A 345 -9.39 -20.61 4.55
N LYS A 346 -9.43 -21.67 3.73
CA LYS A 346 -8.62 -21.78 2.49
C LYS A 346 -9.05 -20.85 1.34
N GLY A 347 -10.10 -20.06 1.54
CA GLY A 347 -10.66 -19.11 0.57
C GLY A 347 -12.07 -18.71 1.00
N HIS A 348 -12.62 -17.63 0.42
CA HIS A 348 -13.91 -17.08 0.86
C HIS A 348 -15.13 -17.64 0.11
N MET A 349 -14.97 -18.25 -1.08
CA MET A 349 -16.09 -18.88 -1.79
C MET A 349 -15.81 -20.37 -2.08
N GLY A 350 -16.78 -21.22 -1.76
CA GLY A 350 -16.78 -22.64 -2.04
C GLY A 350 -17.67 -22.95 -3.25
N TRP A 351 -17.23 -23.87 -4.11
CA TRP A 351 -18.02 -24.29 -5.27
C TRP A 351 -19.05 -25.34 -4.85
N VAL A 352 -20.29 -24.92 -4.61
CA VAL A 352 -21.35 -25.77 -4.07
C VAL A 352 -22.28 -26.24 -5.18
N ARG A 353 -22.35 -27.57 -5.37
CA ARG A 353 -23.26 -28.22 -6.32
C ARG A 353 -24.26 -29.12 -5.59
N LEU A 354 -25.36 -28.52 -5.14
CA LEU A 354 -26.50 -29.28 -4.62
C LEU A 354 -27.20 -30.06 -5.74
N PRO A 355 -27.80 -31.24 -5.47
CA PRO A 355 -28.61 -31.96 -6.44
C PRO A 355 -29.75 -31.09 -6.97
N PHE A 356 -29.97 -31.13 -8.29
CA PHE A 356 -31.06 -30.43 -9.00
C PHE A 356 -31.08 -28.90 -8.87
N GLN A 357 -29.95 -28.27 -8.54
CA GLN A 357 -29.79 -26.81 -8.62
C GLN A 357 -28.63 -26.44 -9.57
N GLU A 358 -28.69 -25.23 -10.14
CA GLU A 358 -27.54 -24.65 -10.85
C GLU A 358 -26.37 -24.46 -9.89
N PRO A 359 -25.10 -24.62 -10.33
CA PRO A 359 -23.93 -24.42 -9.47
C PRO A 359 -23.84 -22.98 -9.00
N LYS A 360 -23.53 -22.78 -7.72
CA LYS A 360 -23.37 -21.45 -7.12
C LYS A 360 -22.08 -21.38 -6.32
N TRP A 361 -21.48 -20.20 -6.34
CA TRP A 361 -20.52 -19.81 -5.32
C TRP A 361 -21.32 -19.48 -4.06
N ASN A 362 -21.05 -20.22 -2.99
CA ASN A 362 -21.52 -19.90 -1.65
C ASN A 362 -20.32 -19.44 -0.82
N ASP A 363 -20.53 -18.62 0.19
CA ASP A 363 -19.50 -18.29 1.16
C ASP A 363 -18.95 -19.56 1.83
N VAL A 364 -17.63 -19.62 2.03
CA VAL A 364 -17.02 -20.65 2.86
C VAL A 364 -17.31 -20.31 4.32
N GLU A 365 -17.80 -21.30 5.08
CA GLU A 365 -17.98 -21.16 6.52
C GLU A 365 -16.63 -20.81 7.19
N VAL A 366 -16.58 -19.64 7.83
CA VAL A 366 -15.35 -19.04 8.35
C VAL A 366 -14.75 -19.93 9.43
N VAL A 367 -13.54 -20.42 9.19
CA VAL A 367 -12.82 -21.27 10.14
C VAL A 367 -11.95 -20.37 11.01
N MET A 368 -12.40 -20.12 12.24
CA MET A 368 -11.60 -19.37 13.22
C MET A 368 -10.45 -20.22 13.74
N GLY A 369 -9.24 -19.65 13.74
CA GLY A 369 -8.07 -20.23 14.39
C GLY A 369 -8.21 -20.28 15.92
N GLU A 370 -7.40 -21.13 16.56
CA GLU A 370 -7.26 -21.11 18.02
C GLU A 370 -6.30 -20.02 18.50
N GLU A 371 -5.32 -19.64 17.68
CA GLU A 371 -4.26 -18.68 17.97
C GLU A 371 -4.57 -17.26 17.45
N THR A 372 -3.94 -16.27 18.07
CA THR A 372 -3.88 -14.86 17.63
C THR A 372 -2.57 -14.61 16.90
N GLY A 373 -2.57 -13.85 15.80
CA GLY A 373 -1.34 -13.54 15.05
C GLY A 373 -1.30 -12.11 14.52
N LEU A 374 -0.32 -11.83 13.65
CA LEU A 374 -0.15 -10.54 12.99
C LEU A 374 -1.26 -10.35 11.94
N ASP A 375 -2.09 -9.32 12.11
CA ASP A 375 -3.37 -9.17 11.39
C ASP A 375 -3.72 -7.71 11.04
N SER A 376 -2.90 -6.76 11.50
CA SER A 376 -3.18 -5.33 11.48
C SER A 376 -2.05 -4.56 10.79
N LEU A 377 -2.40 -3.72 9.83
CA LEU A 377 -1.50 -2.85 9.09
C LEU A 377 -1.65 -1.38 9.52
N GLN A 378 -0.54 -0.70 9.72
CA GLN A 378 -0.48 0.74 9.98
C GLN A 378 0.57 1.41 9.08
N PRO A 379 0.26 2.51 8.38
CA PRO A 379 1.27 3.29 7.66
C PRO A 379 2.40 3.75 8.58
N VAL A 380 3.64 3.71 8.09
CA VAL A 380 4.83 4.14 8.85
C VAL A 380 5.47 5.36 8.22
N VAL A 381 5.38 6.47 8.94
CA VAL A 381 6.18 7.67 8.73
C VAL A 381 7.61 7.42 9.20
N GLY A 382 8.60 7.87 8.42
CA GLY A 382 10.00 7.92 8.85
C GLY A 382 10.90 8.68 7.89
N TRP A 383 12.20 8.71 8.20
CA TRP A 383 13.20 9.44 7.44
C TRP A 383 14.59 8.79 7.50
N TRP A 384 15.39 9.11 6.48
CA TRP A 384 16.82 8.80 6.38
C TRP A 384 17.59 10.03 5.92
N MET A 385 18.86 10.10 6.31
CA MET A 385 19.88 10.94 5.70
C MET A 385 20.97 10.01 5.15
N TYR A 386 21.47 10.25 3.94
CA TYR A 386 22.50 9.43 3.30
C TYR A 386 23.54 10.26 2.56
N GLU A 387 24.78 9.79 2.56
CA GLU A 387 25.88 10.35 1.78
C GLU A 387 25.71 9.95 0.31
N VAL A 388 25.85 10.90 -0.62
CA VAL A 388 25.71 10.65 -2.05
C VAL A 388 26.98 10.00 -2.60
N GLN A 389 26.86 9.07 -3.55
CA GLN A 389 27.99 8.54 -4.30
C GLN A 389 28.49 9.61 -5.30
N ASP A 390 29.76 9.97 -5.18
CA ASP A 390 30.44 10.76 -6.21
C ASP A 390 30.52 9.98 -7.51
N TRP A 391 29.80 10.46 -8.53
CA TRP A 391 29.97 9.96 -9.89
C TRP A 391 31.32 10.46 -10.41
N VAL A 392 32.30 9.55 -10.48
CA VAL A 392 33.51 9.77 -11.28
C VAL A 392 33.05 10.03 -12.71
N LYS A 393 33.33 11.24 -13.21
CA LYS A 393 33.21 11.54 -14.64
C LYS A 393 34.39 10.89 -15.34
N GLU A 394 34.09 9.90 -16.20
CA GLU A 394 34.98 9.47 -17.27
C GLU A 394 35.12 10.57 -18.34
#